data_AF-A0AAV1F9P5-F1
#
_entry.id   AF-A0AAV1F9P5-F1
#
_cell.length_a   1.000
_cell.length_b   1.000
_cell.length_c   1.000
_cell.angle_alpha   90.00
_cell.angle_beta   90.00
_cell.angle_gamma   90.00
#
_symmetry.space_group_name_H-M   'P 1'
#
loop_
_entity.id
_entity.type
_entity.pdbx_description
1 polymer ?
#
loop_
_entity_poly.entity_id
_entity_poly.type
_entity_poly.pdbx_seq_one_letter_code
_entity_poly.pdbx_strand_id
1 'polypeptide(L)'
;MEEPTHHPWEKFIDFYFSIGLTYKDIKSVLARRHGFDISERHLKRILRARGLSRRNGYCDLAVLVEFISNELQYSGQLHGIVRGDLGTENGYVRDFQRFLVPIHPDGTVDSYLEGASTANQRIEYWWGFLRNQCVEFWMSLFADIRDNGFFDGGFLDKAILQFCCMGLIQMNIFSCAKMNVFFAGRYHAIQTCTNYATS
;
A
#
# COMPACT_ATOMS: atom_id res chain seq x y z
N MET A 1 -0.16 -45.40 -18.91
CA MET A 1 0.25 -44.10 -18.35
C MET A 1 -0.59 -43.90 -17.10
N GLU A 2 -0.05 -44.18 -15.93
CA GLU A 2 -0.73 -43.89 -14.66
C GLU A 2 -0.71 -42.37 -14.44
N GLU A 3 -1.89 -41.75 -14.41
CA GLU A 3 -2.08 -40.40 -13.88
C GLU A 3 -1.56 -40.38 -12.42
N PRO A 4 -0.66 -39.45 -12.04
CA PRO A 4 -0.20 -39.39 -10.67
C PRO A 4 -1.40 -39.04 -9.79
N THR A 5 -1.66 -39.89 -8.79
CA THR A 5 -2.73 -39.73 -7.80
C THR A 5 -2.51 -38.44 -7.01
N HIS A 6 -3.00 -37.32 -7.54
CA HIS A 6 -3.02 -36.03 -6.88
C HIS A 6 -3.94 -36.12 -5.66
N HIS A 7 -3.36 -35.99 -4.47
CA HIS A 7 -4.12 -36.08 -3.23
C HIS A 7 -5.05 -34.86 -3.15
N PRO A 8 -6.35 -34.98 -2.75
CA PRO A 8 -7.32 -33.89 -2.83
C PRO A 8 -6.90 -32.56 -2.19
N TRP A 9 -6.06 -32.62 -1.15
CA TRP A 9 -5.56 -31.44 -0.44
C TRP A 9 -4.57 -30.59 -1.24
N GLU A 10 -4.00 -31.12 -2.32
CA GLU A 10 -3.05 -30.39 -3.15
C GLU A 10 -3.72 -29.22 -3.88
N LYS A 11 -4.97 -29.40 -4.34
CA LYS A 11 -5.78 -28.31 -4.94
C LYS A 11 -6.05 -27.18 -3.94
N PHE A 12 -6.22 -27.52 -2.65
CA PHE A 12 -6.40 -26.51 -1.61
C PHE A 12 -5.12 -25.74 -1.33
N ILE A 13 -3.95 -26.38 -1.37
CA ILE A 13 -2.66 -25.71 -1.23
C ILE A 13 -2.47 -24.67 -2.34
N ASP A 14 -2.73 -25.05 -3.59
CA ASP A 14 -2.58 -24.16 -4.74
C ASP A 14 -3.57 -22.99 -4.66
N PHE A 15 -4.83 -23.27 -4.32
CA PHE A 15 -5.85 -22.24 -4.10
C PHE A 15 -5.42 -21.26 -3.00
N TYR A 16 -5.05 -21.76 -1.81
CA TYR A 16 -4.66 -20.91 -0.69
C TYR A 16 -3.38 -20.12 -0.95
N PHE A 17 -2.43 -20.69 -1.68
CA PHE A 17 -1.25 -19.98 -2.13
C PHE A 17 -1.61 -18.87 -3.13
N SER A 18 -2.48 -19.14 -4.11
CA SER A 18 -2.90 -18.15 -5.12
C SER A 18 -3.60 -16.93 -4.51
N ILE A 19 -4.39 -17.12 -3.45
CA ILE A 19 -5.08 -16.01 -2.75
C ILE A 19 -4.19 -15.25 -1.76
N GLY A 20 -2.88 -15.53 -1.71
CA GLY A 20 -1.93 -14.70 -0.97
C GLY A 20 -1.72 -15.06 0.51
N LEU A 21 -2.31 -16.15 1.03
CA LEU A 21 -2.13 -16.57 2.42
C LEU A 21 -0.65 -16.85 2.76
N THR A 22 -0.25 -16.58 4.01
CA THR A 22 1.10 -16.92 4.48
C THR A 22 1.23 -18.43 4.69
N TYR A 23 2.46 -18.96 4.73
CA TYR A 23 2.65 -20.40 4.97
C TYR A 23 2.03 -20.89 6.28
N LYS A 24 2.02 -20.05 7.32
CA LYS A 24 1.40 -20.35 8.62
C LYS A 24 -0.12 -20.42 8.51
N ASP A 25 -0.72 -19.51 7.75
CA ASP A 25 -2.18 -19.47 7.58
C ASP A 25 -2.67 -20.63 6.72
N ILE A 26 -1.95 -20.95 5.63
CA ILE A 26 -2.23 -22.11 4.78
C ILE A 26 -2.23 -23.39 5.63
N LYS A 27 -1.19 -23.58 6.45
CA LYS A 27 -1.10 -24.70 7.39
C LYS A 27 -2.31 -24.73 8.34
N SER A 28 -2.63 -23.61 8.97
CA SER A 28 -3.72 -23.50 9.95
C SER A 28 -5.08 -23.82 9.34
N VAL A 29 -5.36 -23.36 8.12
CA VAL A 29 -6.63 -23.60 7.43
C VAL A 29 -6.74 -25.05 6.96
N LEU A 30 -5.65 -25.65 6.48
CA LEU A 30 -5.63 -27.08 6.10
C LEU A 30 -5.96 -27.98 7.30
N ALA A 31 -5.36 -27.70 8.46
CA ALA A 31 -5.61 -28.48 9.67
C ALA A 31 -7.05 -28.31 10.18
N ARG A 32 -7.54 -27.07 10.29
CA ARG A 32 -8.84 -26.77 10.92
C ARG A 32 -10.05 -27.06 10.03
N ARG A 33 -9.97 -26.75 8.74
CA ARG A 33 -11.12 -26.79 7.82
C ARG A 33 -11.18 -28.07 7.00
N HIS A 34 -10.01 -28.65 6.71
CA HIS A 34 -9.89 -29.81 5.83
C HIS A 34 -9.34 -31.06 6.54
N GLY A 35 -8.98 -30.96 7.83
CA GLY A 35 -8.48 -32.08 8.62
C GLY A 35 -7.10 -32.57 8.20
N PHE A 36 -6.33 -31.78 7.45
CA PHE A 36 -5.01 -32.15 6.97
C PHE A 36 -3.93 -31.43 7.79
N ASP A 37 -3.35 -32.14 8.75
CA ASP A 37 -2.21 -31.64 9.51
C ASP A 37 -0.91 -31.88 8.74
N ILE A 38 -0.25 -30.80 8.33
CA ILE A 38 1.04 -30.84 7.67
C ILE A 38 2.02 -29.87 8.34
N SER A 39 3.29 -30.24 8.39
CA SER A 39 4.32 -29.31 8.85
C SER A 39 4.54 -28.19 7.82
N GLU A 40 4.91 -26.99 8.29
CA GLU A 40 5.25 -25.87 7.41
C GLU A 40 6.44 -26.24 6.48
N ARG A 41 7.36 -27.09 6.94
CA ARG A 41 8.44 -27.65 6.12
C ARG A 41 7.90 -28.50 4.98
N HIS A 42 6.90 -29.34 5.24
CA HIS A 42 6.28 -30.17 4.21
C HIS A 42 5.54 -29.29 3.19
N LEU A 43 4.76 -28.31 3.67
CA LEU A 43 4.08 -27.32 2.81
C LEU A 43 5.07 -26.59 1.89
N LYS A 44 6.18 -26.09 2.44
CA LYS A 44 7.23 -25.42 1.63
C LYS A 44 7.85 -26.35 0.59
N ARG A 45 8.04 -27.64 0.92
CA ARG A 45 8.55 -28.64 -0.03
C ARG A 45 7.58 -28.87 -1.19
N ILE A 46 6.29 -29.00 -0.88
CA ILE A 46 5.19 -29.18 -1.84
C ILE A 46 5.11 -27.99 -2.81
N LEU A 47 5.18 -26.77 -2.29
CA LEU A 47 5.17 -25.54 -3.08
C LEU A 47 6.44 -25.39 -3.94
N ARG A 48 7.61 -25.70 -3.37
CA ARG A 48 8.89 -25.64 -4.10
C ARG A 48 8.95 -26.65 -5.25
N ALA A 49 8.43 -27.87 -5.05
CA ALA A 49 8.30 -28.86 -6.11
C ALA A 49 7.40 -28.39 -7.27
N ARG A 50 6.48 -27.46 -6.99
CA ARG A 50 5.59 -26.82 -7.97
C ARG A 50 6.12 -25.47 -8.49
N GLY A 51 7.33 -25.06 -8.12
CA GLY A 51 7.89 -23.75 -8.49
C GLY A 51 7.21 -22.56 -7.79
N LEU A 52 6.31 -22.79 -6.83
CA LEU A 52 5.62 -21.76 -6.08
C LEU A 52 6.48 -21.35 -4.87
N SER A 53 6.93 -20.09 -4.84
CA SER A 53 7.61 -19.52 -3.68
C SER A 53 7.14 -18.10 -3.42
N ARG A 54 6.92 -17.76 -2.14
CA ARG A 54 6.82 -16.36 -1.73
C ARG A 54 8.23 -15.76 -1.85
N ARG A 55 8.37 -14.72 -2.69
CA ARG A 55 9.62 -13.98 -2.82
C ARG A 55 10.01 -13.43 -1.44
N ASN A 56 11.15 -13.91 -0.91
CA ASN A 56 11.75 -13.40 0.32
C ASN A 56 12.68 -12.24 -0.07
N GLY A 57 12.56 -11.11 0.63
CA GLY A 57 13.11 -9.82 0.23
C GLY A 57 14.63 -9.74 0.26
N TYR A 58 15.28 -10.22 -0.79
CA TYR A 58 16.53 -9.64 -1.28
C TYR A 58 16.27 -9.21 -2.72
N CYS A 59 16.04 -7.91 -2.91
CA CYS A 59 15.94 -7.35 -4.24
C CYS A 59 17.37 -7.22 -4.76
N ASP A 60 17.71 -7.94 -5.81
CA ASP A 60 18.95 -7.72 -6.53
C ASP A 60 19.03 -6.22 -6.89
N LEU A 61 20.18 -5.59 -6.64
CA LEU A 61 20.39 -4.18 -6.93
C LEU A 61 20.07 -3.87 -8.40
N ALA A 62 20.34 -4.80 -9.31
CA ALA A 62 19.98 -4.66 -10.72
C ALA A 62 18.45 -4.57 -10.93
N VAL A 63 17.69 -5.43 -10.23
CA VAL A 63 16.22 -5.42 -10.28
C VAL A 63 15.65 -4.17 -9.62
N LEU A 64 16.27 -3.68 -8.55
CA LEU A 64 15.88 -2.43 -7.90
C LEU A 64 16.15 -1.23 -8.81
N VAL A 65 17.31 -1.16 -9.46
CA VAL A 65 17.68 -0.09 -10.40
C VAL A 65 16.77 -0.12 -11.62
N GLU A 66 16.47 -1.30 -12.17
CA GLU A 66 15.52 -1.46 -13.27
C GLU A 66 14.11 -1.03 -12.86
N PHE A 67 13.65 -1.42 -11.67
CA PHE A 67 12.37 -0.99 -11.13
C PHE A 67 12.29 0.53 -10.98
N ILE A 68 13.28 1.16 -10.33
CA ILE A 68 13.33 2.61 -10.16
C ILE A 68 13.36 3.32 -11.51
N SER A 69 14.15 2.82 -12.46
CA SER A 69 14.25 3.41 -13.81
C SER A 69 12.91 3.32 -14.55
N ASN A 70 12.21 2.18 -14.45
CA ASN A 70 10.89 2.01 -15.03
C ASN A 70 9.86 2.94 -14.35
N GLU A 71 9.83 3.02 -13.02
CA GLU A 71 8.91 3.94 -12.32
C GLU A 71 9.17 5.40 -12.74
N LEU A 72 10.43 5.82 -12.85
CA LEU A 72 10.79 7.17 -13.34
C LEU A 72 10.37 7.42 -14.80
N GLN A 73 10.30 6.37 -15.64
CA GLN A 73 9.89 6.48 -17.03
C GLN A 73 8.37 6.48 -17.25
N TYR A 74 7.58 6.02 -16.29
CA TYR A 74 6.13 5.86 -16.45
C TYR A 74 5.34 6.65 -15.39
N SER A 75 5.14 6.06 -14.21
CA SER A 75 4.27 6.55 -13.12
C SER A 75 4.86 7.77 -12.40
N GLY A 76 6.18 7.81 -12.22
CA GLY A 76 6.92 8.85 -11.50
C GLY A 76 7.29 10.06 -12.35
N GLN A 77 7.14 9.97 -13.67
CA GLN A 77 7.49 11.03 -14.62
C GLN A 77 6.67 12.32 -14.42
N LEU A 78 5.48 12.21 -13.81
CA LEU A 78 4.60 13.34 -13.47
C LEU A 78 4.99 14.07 -12.17
N HIS A 79 5.90 13.54 -11.35
CA HIS A 79 6.34 14.17 -10.10
C HIS A 79 7.67 14.91 -10.30
N GLY A 80 7.64 15.96 -11.13
CA GLY A 80 8.83 16.76 -11.43
C GLY A 80 9.33 17.62 -10.26
N ILE A 81 8.50 17.88 -9.25
CA ILE A 81 8.84 18.76 -8.13
C ILE A 81 8.35 18.15 -6.81
N VAL A 82 9.27 17.93 -5.87
CA VAL A 82 8.97 17.54 -4.49
C VAL A 82 9.07 18.77 -3.60
N ARG A 83 8.12 18.97 -2.69
CA ARG A 83 8.21 20.01 -1.66
C ARG A 83 8.40 19.36 -0.30
N GLY A 84 9.44 19.75 0.41
CA GLY A 84 9.64 19.34 1.80
C GLY A 84 9.91 20.55 2.69
N ASP A 85 9.93 20.32 4.00
CA ASP A 85 10.23 21.38 4.94
C ASP A 85 11.73 21.59 5.14
N LEU A 86 12.08 22.71 5.78
CA LEU A 86 13.44 23.02 6.21
C LEU A 86 13.81 22.12 7.41
N GLY A 87 14.16 20.87 7.12
CA GLY A 87 14.61 19.88 8.09
C GLY A 87 15.90 19.20 7.63
N THR A 88 16.80 18.93 8.57
CA THR A 88 18.05 18.19 8.29
C THR A 88 17.78 16.76 7.82
N GLU A 89 16.70 16.15 8.31
CA GLU A 89 16.26 14.79 7.95
C GLU A 89 15.81 14.69 6.49
N ASN A 90 15.25 15.79 5.94
CA ASN A 90 14.78 15.85 4.56
C ASN A 90 15.88 16.16 3.54
N GLY A 91 17.13 16.33 4.00
CA GLY A 91 18.28 16.54 3.12
C GLY A 91 18.49 15.38 2.14
N TYR A 92 18.29 14.13 2.59
CA TYR A 92 18.43 12.97 1.72
C TYR A 92 17.40 12.96 0.59
N VAL A 93 16.13 13.27 0.90
CA VAL A 93 15.05 13.31 -0.10
C VAL A 93 15.33 14.39 -1.15
N ARG A 94 15.80 15.57 -0.72
CA ARG A 94 16.23 16.65 -1.60
C ARG A 94 17.35 16.20 -2.54
N ASP A 95 18.38 15.57 -2.01
CA ASP A 95 19.56 15.18 -2.79
C ASP A 95 19.21 14.05 -3.76
N PHE A 96 18.39 13.07 -3.34
CA PHE A 96 17.85 12.04 -4.24
C PHE A 96 16.98 12.63 -5.33
N GLN A 97 16.09 13.58 -5.01
CA GLN A 97 15.22 14.21 -5.99
C GLN A 97 16.01 14.98 -7.05
N ARG A 98 17.03 15.74 -6.64
CA ARG A 98 17.92 16.46 -7.56
C ARG A 98 18.78 15.54 -8.41
N PHE A 99 19.16 14.38 -7.88
CA PHE A 99 19.90 13.37 -8.62
C PHE A 99 19.03 12.66 -9.68
N LEU A 100 17.82 12.25 -9.30
CA LEU A 100 16.90 11.50 -10.17
C LEU A 100 16.16 12.38 -11.17
N VAL A 101 15.93 13.65 -10.81
CA VAL A 101 15.30 14.66 -11.68
C VAL A 101 16.25 15.86 -11.79
N PRO A 102 17.30 15.76 -12.62
CA PRO A 102 18.23 16.86 -12.86
C PRO A 102 17.49 18.04 -13.49
N ILE A 103 17.80 19.24 -13.02
CA ILE A 103 17.29 20.48 -13.61
C ILE A 103 17.88 20.60 -15.02
N HIS A 104 17.02 20.76 -16.03
CA HIS A 104 17.49 21.03 -17.38
C HIS A 104 18.28 22.36 -17.42
N PRO A 105 19.27 22.54 -18.32
CA PRO A 105 20.08 23.76 -18.37
C PRO A 105 19.28 25.06 -18.59
N ASP A 106 18.07 24.94 -19.14
CA ASP A 106 17.08 26.01 -19.35
C ASP A 106 15.97 26.05 -18.28
N GLY A 107 15.95 25.08 -17.37
CA GLY A 107 15.00 24.94 -16.28
C GLY A 107 15.26 25.94 -15.17
N THR A 108 14.25 26.76 -14.87
CA THR A 108 14.32 27.80 -13.83
C THR A 108 13.85 27.32 -12.46
N VAL A 109 13.26 26.13 -12.37
CA VAL A 109 12.62 25.60 -11.16
C VAL A 109 13.37 24.38 -10.67
N ASP A 110 13.78 24.43 -9.40
CA ASP A 110 14.40 23.31 -8.69
C ASP A 110 13.42 22.13 -8.60
N SER A 111 13.92 20.91 -8.78
CA SER A 111 13.11 19.69 -8.62
C SER A 111 12.79 19.42 -7.14
N TYR A 112 13.40 20.16 -6.21
CA TYR A 112 13.04 20.18 -4.80
C TYR A 112 12.78 21.60 -4.27
N LEU A 113 11.59 21.85 -3.70
CA LEU A 113 11.21 23.11 -3.07
C LEU A 113 11.21 23.01 -1.55
N GLU A 114 11.92 23.92 -0.90
CA GLU A 114 11.87 24.06 0.55
C GLU A 114 10.71 24.97 0.99
N GLY A 115 10.01 24.57 2.04
CA GLY A 115 8.96 25.34 2.69
C GLY A 115 9.16 25.44 4.20
N ALA A 116 8.66 26.50 4.82
CA ALA A 116 8.59 26.54 6.28
C ALA A 116 7.59 25.48 6.78
N SER A 117 7.91 24.76 7.85
CA SER A 117 6.98 23.78 8.46
C SER A 117 5.67 24.45 8.91
N THR A 118 5.69 25.76 9.20
CA THR A 118 4.47 26.55 9.46
C THR A 118 3.48 26.59 8.29
N ALA A 119 3.96 26.45 7.05
CA ALA A 119 3.09 26.33 5.88
C ALA A 119 2.32 24.99 5.87
N ASN A 120 2.85 23.95 6.55
CA ASN A 120 2.23 22.64 6.68
C ASN A 120 1.17 22.57 7.79
N GLN A 121 1.10 23.56 8.69
CA GLN A 121 0.13 23.60 9.80
C GLN A 121 -1.33 23.50 9.33
N ARG A 122 -1.66 24.04 8.16
CA ARG A 122 -3.02 23.92 7.59
C ARG A 122 -3.35 22.49 7.18
N ILE A 123 -2.35 21.77 6.66
CA ILE A 123 -2.48 20.36 6.27
C ILE A 123 -2.57 19.50 7.53
N GLU A 124 -1.71 19.75 8.52
CA GLU A 124 -1.75 19.07 9.82
C GLU A 124 -3.07 19.29 10.55
N TYR A 125 -3.59 20.51 10.57
CA TYR A 125 -4.91 20.82 11.10
C TYR A 125 -6.01 20.04 10.37
N TRP A 126 -5.95 19.98 9.04
CA TRP A 126 -6.92 19.23 8.24
C TRP A 126 -6.85 17.72 8.55
N TRP A 127 -5.65 17.14 8.66
CA TRP A 127 -5.49 15.75 9.08
C TRP A 127 -6.03 15.51 10.50
N GLY A 128 -5.81 16.44 11.42
CA GLY A 128 -6.38 16.40 12.77
C GLY A 128 -7.91 16.47 12.76
N PHE A 129 -8.48 17.35 11.95
CA PHE A 129 -9.94 17.44 11.75
C PHE A 129 -10.51 16.15 11.16
N LEU A 130 -9.90 15.62 10.09
CA LEU A 130 -10.34 14.39 9.45
C LEU A 130 -10.29 13.20 10.43
N ARG A 131 -9.22 13.12 11.22
CA ARG A 131 -9.08 12.14 12.29
C ARG A 131 -10.26 12.26 13.25
N ASN A 132 -10.45 13.43 13.85
CA ASN A 132 -11.44 13.65 14.89
C ASN A 132 -12.89 13.50 14.41
N GLN A 133 -13.19 13.86 13.16
CA GLN A 133 -14.57 13.85 12.65
C GLN A 133 -14.97 12.56 11.93
N CYS A 134 -14.01 11.88 11.31
CA CYS A 134 -14.31 10.78 10.40
C CYS A 134 -13.60 9.48 10.77
N VAL A 135 -12.33 9.51 11.17
CA VAL A 135 -11.51 8.30 11.27
C VAL A 135 -11.43 7.73 12.68
N GLU A 136 -11.62 8.56 13.72
CA GLU A 136 -11.51 8.15 15.13
C GLU A 136 -12.45 6.98 15.48
N PHE A 137 -13.70 7.05 15.03
CA PHE A 137 -14.68 5.97 15.19
C PHE A 137 -14.18 4.64 14.61
N TRP A 138 -13.63 4.66 13.39
CA TRP A 138 -13.16 3.45 12.73
C TRP A 138 -11.92 2.87 13.41
N MET A 139 -11.01 3.72 13.89
CA MET A 139 -9.85 3.27 14.65
C MET A 139 -10.29 2.58 15.95
N SER A 140 -11.24 3.17 16.68
CA SER A 140 -11.77 2.58 17.92
C SER A 140 -12.47 1.26 17.64
N LEU A 141 -13.34 1.20 16.63
CA LEU A 141 -14.06 -0.02 16.25
C LEU A 141 -13.08 -1.15 15.89
N PHE A 142 -12.07 -0.89 15.06
CA PHE A 142 -11.11 -1.91 14.65
C PHE A 142 -10.16 -2.31 15.79
N ALA A 143 -9.82 -1.39 16.69
CA ALA A 143 -9.10 -1.71 17.92
C ALA A 143 -9.93 -2.65 18.80
N ASP A 144 -11.22 -2.38 19.01
CA ASP A 144 -12.10 -3.24 19.80
C ASP A 144 -12.27 -4.62 19.17
N ILE A 145 -12.44 -4.72 17.85
CA ILE A 145 -12.57 -6.03 17.17
C ILE A 145 -11.29 -6.85 17.36
N ARG A 146 -10.11 -6.21 17.27
CA ARG A 146 -8.82 -6.86 17.54
C ARG A 146 -8.71 -7.30 18.98
N ASP A 147 -9.01 -6.42 19.93
CA ASP A 147 -8.79 -6.65 21.36
C ASP A 147 -9.76 -7.71 21.93
N ASN A 148 -10.92 -7.88 21.30
CA ASN A 148 -11.86 -8.98 21.59
C ASN A 148 -11.49 -10.31 20.91
N GLY A 149 -10.39 -10.37 20.15
CA GLY A 149 -9.90 -11.58 19.48
C GLY A 149 -10.65 -11.97 18.20
N PHE A 150 -11.48 -11.08 17.65
CA PHE A 150 -12.19 -11.28 16.38
C PHE A 150 -11.39 -10.83 15.15
N PHE A 151 -10.22 -10.23 15.35
CA PHE A 151 -9.32 -9.78 14.30
C PHE A 151 -7.86 -10.04 14.67
N ASP A 152 -7.19 -10.93 13.94
CA ASP A 152 -5.76 -11.25 14.10
C ASP A 152 -4.88 -10.54 13.04
N GLY A 153 -5.50 -9.82 12.11
CA GLY A 153 -4.80 -9.09 11.05
C GLY A 153 -4.32 -9.97 9.89
N GLY A 154 -4.80 -11.20 9.82
CA GLY A 154 -4.62 -12.11 8.69
C GLY A 154 -5.21 -11.58 7.39
N PHE A 155 -4.90 -12.25 6.29
CA PHE A 155 -5.37 -11.86 4.96
C PHE A 155 -6.91 -11.80 4.89
N LEU A 156 -7.58 -12.83 5.42
CA LEU A 156 -9.04 -12.93 5.39
C LEU A 156 -9.69 -11.80 6.19
N ASP A 157 -9.17 -11.53 7.39
CA ASP A 157 -9.65 -10.46 8.26
C ASP A 157 -9.54 -9.09 7.59
N LYS A 158 -8.40 -8.80 6.96
CA LYS A 158 -8.19 -7.58 6.19
C LYS A 158 -9.13 -7.49 4.98
N ALA A 159 -9.31 -8.59 4.24
CA ALA A 159 -10.20 -8.63 3.08
C ALA A 159 -11.66 -8.42 3.47
N ILE A 160 -12.11 -9.01 4.60
CA ILE A 160 -13.46 -8.84 5.14
C ILE A 160 -13.67 -7.40 5.60
N LEU A 161 -12.74 -6.83 6.37
CA LEU A 161 -12.85 -5.42 6.78
C LEU A 161 -12.86 -4.49 5.57
N GLN A 162 -12.04 -4.75 4.55
CA GLN A 162 -12.04 -3.95 3.34
C GLN A 162 -13.38 -4.09 2.60
N PHE A 163 -13.91 -5.30 2.43
CA PHE A 163 -15.20 -5.51 1.77
C PHE A 163 -16.37 -4.83 2.52
N CYS A 164 -16.42 -5.00 3.84
CA CYS A 164 -17.52 -4.51 4.66
C CYS A 164 -17.44 -3.00 4.94
N CYS A 165 -16.24 -2.47 5.16
CA CYS A 165 -16.07 -1.12 5.70
C CYS A 165 -15.53 -0.12 4.67
N MET A 166 -14.85 -0.53 3.60
CA MET A 166 -14.21 0.41 2.66
C MET A 166 -15.21 1.38 2.04
N GLY A 167 -16.38 0.91 1.61
CA GLY A 167 -17.41 1.78 1.05
C GLY A 167 -17.90 2.84 2.04
N LEU A 168 -18.09 2.45 3.31
CA LEU A 168 -18.51 3.36 4.37
C LEU A 168 -17.41 4.36 4.75
N ILE A 169 -16.15 3.91 4.82
CA ILE A 169 -14.99 4.74 5.09
C ILE A 169 -14.81 5.78 3.97
N GLN A 170 -14.90 5.35 2.70
CA GLN A 170 -14.81 6.25 1.55
C GLN A 170 -15.94 7.29 1.56
N MET A 171 -17.17 6.89 1.86
CA MET A 171 -18.31 7.81 1.95
C MET A 171 -18.13 8.83 3.08
N ASN A 172 -17.67 8.39 4.25
CA ASN A 172 -17.41 9.28 5.39
C ASN A 172 -16.30 10.28 5.06
N ILE A 173 -15.16 9.81 4.54
CA ILE A 173 -14.05 10.67 4.12
C ILE A 173 -14.52 11.68 3.07
N PHE A 174 -15.28 11.24 2.07
CA PHE A 174 -15.81 12.12 1.04
C PHE A 174 -16.78 13.17 1.58
N SER A 175 -17.61 12.80 2.56
CA SER A 175 -18.50 13.74 3.26
C SER A 175 -17.70 14.78 4.07
N CYS A 176 -16.70 14.34 4.86
CA CYS A 176 -15.79 15.22 5.60
C CYS A 176 -15.01 16.17 4.66
N ALA A 177 -14.58 15.67 3.50
CA ALA A 177 -13.90 16.48 2.49
C ALA A 177 -14.82 17.57 1.92
N LYS A 178 -16.08 17.22 1.58
CA LYS A 178 -17.09 18.17 1.08
C LYS A 178 -17.43 19.28 2.08
N MET A 179 -17.52 18.96 3.38
CA MET A 179 -17.77 19.95 4.43
C MET A 179 -16.66 21.01 4.53
N ASN A 180 -15.44 20.69 4.09
CA ASN A 180 -14.30 21.59 4.11
C ASN A 180 -14.10 22.39 2.79
N VAL A 181 -14.83 22.06 1.71
CA VAL A 181 -14.72 22.78 0.42
C VAL A 181 -15.08 24.27 0.53
N PHE A 182 -15.82 24.68 1.58
CA PHE A 182 -16.05 26.10 1.88
C PHE A 182 -14.83 26.85 2.47
N PHE A 183 -13.81 26.15 2.99
CA PHE A 183 -12.56 26.74 3.52
C PHE A 183 -11.33 26.49 2.63
N ALA A 184 -11.48 25.67 1.59
CA ALA A 184 -10.41 25.15 0.76
C ALA A 184 -10.38 25.79 -0.64
N GLY A 185 -10.44 27.12 -0.73
CA GLY A 185 -10.30 27.91 -1.97
C GLY A 185 -8.98 27.77 -2.73
N ARG A 186 -8.20 26.70 -2.54
CA ARG A 186 -6.96 26.39 -3.29
C ARG A 186 -6.76 24.90 -3.64
N TYR A 187 -7.72 24.01 -3.37
CA TYR A 187 -7.62 22.62 -3.87
C TYR A 187 -7.90 22.50 -5.38
N HIS A 188 -8.26 23.61 -6.04
CA HIS A 188 -8.42 23.69 -7.50
C HIS A 188 -7.10 23.53 -8.29
N ALA A 189 -5.95 23.39 -7.61
CA ALA A 189 -4.63 23.24 -8.23
C ALA A 189 -4.11 21.79 -8.32
N ILE A 190 -4.81 20.80 -7.73
CA ILE A 190 -4.39 19.38 -7.82
C ILE A 190 -5.26 18.61 -8.85
N GLN A 191 -6.43 19.12 -9.21
CA GLN A 191 -7.33 18.51 -10.20
C GLN A 191 -7.05 18.92 -11.66
N THR A 192 -6.13 19.86 -11.93
CA THR A 192 -5.81 20.31 -13.29
C THR A 192 -4.80 19.42 -14.03
N CYS A 193 -4.19 18.43 -13.38
CA CYS A 193 -3.23 17.52 -14.04
C CYS A 193 -3.88 16.29 -14.67
N THR A 194 -5.19 16.04 -14.50
CA THR A 194 -5.86 14.85 -15.04
C THR A 194 -6.62 15.06 -16.35
N ASN A 195 -6.68 16.29 -16.88
CA ASN A 195 -7.46 16.61 -18.09
C ASN A 195 -6.64 16.90 -19.36
N TYR A 196 -5.34 16.61 -19.39
CA TYR A 196 -4.52 16.73 -20.61
C TYR A 196 -4.04 15.39 -21.20
N ALA A 197 -4.69 14.28 -20.85
CA ALA A 197 -4.36 12.95 -21.38
C ALA A 197 -5.45 12.33 -22.27
N THR A 198 -6.44 13.12 -22.73
CA THR A 198 -7.35 12.72 -23.80
C THR A 198 -7.64 13.90 -24.73
N SER A 199 -6.72 14.15 -25.66
CA SER A 199 -6.97 14.78 -26.97
C SER A 199 -5.86 14.34 -27.91
#